data_AF-A0A533W3Q7-F1
#
_entry.id   AF-A0A533W3Q7-F1
#
_cell.length_a   1.000
_cell.length_b   1.000
_cell.length_c   1.000
_cell.angle_alpha   90.00
_cell.angle_beta   90.00
_cell.angle_gamma   90.00
#
_symmetry.space_group_name_H-M   'P 1'
#
loop_
_entity.id
_entity.type
_entity.pdbx_description
1 polymer ?
#
loop_
_entity_poly.entity_id
_entity_poly.type
_entity_poly.pdbx_seq_one_letter_code
_entity_poly.pdbx_strand_id
1 'polypeptide(L)'
;MSTKSVNFAEYQVGIRLIITDEASMTSHHEITYSGINVSGFPLDSLVYWLETDDPASMRDLNLAVYGKNNDDLRYTIDTYLPARKLITAFFKKPVEDGESFLYTISYDAPERDRYFQYYCSERNQRLKFAFDFPDSMRRPMDSFKTPFAVKLRGKDILDPEPIFPSIEKSGAKSVATWSFDDAGFGFIYRIQW
;
A
#
# COMPACT_ATOMS: atom_id res chain seq x y z
N MET A 1 -27.24 -16.39 -6.43
CA MET A 1 -25.88 -16.82 -6.78
C MET A 1 -25.05 -16.75 -5.51
N SER A 2 -24.38 -17.85 -5.12
CA SER A 2 -23.41 -17.80 -4.01
C SER A 2 -22.20 -17.02 -4.49
N THR A 3 -21.92 -15.86 -3.87
CA THR A 3 -20.66 -15.16 -4.05
C THR A 3 -19.56 -16.03 -3.44
N LYS A 4 -18.71 -16.61 -4.29
CA LYS A 4 -17.52 -17.31 -3.82
C LYS A 4 -16.61 -16.30 -3.13
N SER A 5 -16.23 -16.55 -1.88
CA SER A 5 -15.29 -15.71 -1.15
C SER A 5 -13.86 -16.04 -1.56
N VAL A 6 -13.09 -15.02 -1.89
CA VAL A 6 -11.64 -15.14 -2.08
C VAL A 6 -10.98 -15.26 -0.71
N ASN A 7 -10.03 -16.18 -0.55
CA ASN A 7 -9.31 -16.39 0.69
C ASN A 7 -7.82 -16.64 0.42
N PHE A 8 -6.98 -16.13 1.30
CA PHE A 8 -5.53 -16.26 1.21
C PHE A 8 -4.92 -16.84 2.49
N ALA A 9 -3.97 -17.74 2.33
CA ALA A 9 -3.03 -18.12 3.39
C ALA A 9 -1.73 -17.31 3.25
N GLU A 10 -1.08 -17.05 4.38
CA GLU A 10 0.18 -16.30 4.45
C GLU A 10 0.15 -14.92 3.77
N TYR A 11 -1.03 -14.29 3.76
CA TYR A 11 -1.26 -13.05 3.04
C TYR A 11 -0.41 -11.90 3.59
N GLN A 12 0.41 -11.35 2.71
CA GLN A 12 1.40 -10.33 3.02
C GLN A 12 1.22 -9.16 2.08
N VAL A 13 1.31 -7.96 2.66
CA VAL A 13 1.34 -6.71 1.91
C VAL A 13 2.56 -5.91 2.34
N GLY A 14 3.44 -5.70 1.38
CA GLY A 14 4.60 -4.82 1.51
C GLY A 14 4.33 -3.50 0.82
N ILE A 15 4.44 -2.41 1.55
CA ILE A 15 4.25 -1.06 1.03
C ILE A 15 5.55 -0.30 1.20
N ARG A 16 6.11 0.18 0.09
CA ARG A 16 7.27 1.04 0.10
C ARG A 16 6.91 2.38 -0.51
N LEU A 17 7.19 3.44 0.23
CA LEU A 17 7.01 4.82 -0.18
C LEU A 17 8.38 5.47 -0.23
N ILE A 18 8.71 6.14 -1.33
CA ILE A 18 10.02 6.76 -1.52
C ILE A 18 9.80 8.21 -1.93
N ILE A 19 10.22 9.18 -1.10
CA ILE A 19 10.23 10.58 -1.53
C ILE A 19 11.23 10.73 -2.68
N THR A 20 10.73 11.09 -3.86
CA THR A 20 11.52 11.33 -5.08
C THR A 20 11.80 12.82 -5.27
N ASP A 21 10.93 13.69 -4.77
CA ASP A 21 11.11 15.14 -4.76
C ASP A 21 10.54 15.76 -3.47
N GLU A 22 11.42 16.31 -2.63
CA GLU A 22 11.07 16.95 -1.36
C GLU A 22 10.33 18.29 -1.56
N ALA A 23 10.56 19.00 -2.66
CA ALA A 23 9.94 20.31 -2.91
C ALA A 23 8.46 20.16 -3.31
N SER A 24 8.17 19.19 -4.17
CA SER A 24 6.79 18.88 -4.58
C SER A 24 6.10 17.84 -3.69
N MET A 25 6.85 17.23 -2.75
CA MET A 25 6.41 16.08 -1.96
C MET A 25 5.93 14.90 -2.82
N THR A 26 6.57 14.71 -3.97
CA THR A 26 6.28 13.54 -4.82
C THR A 26 6.90 12.29 -4.22
N SER A 27 6.13 11.22 -4.13
CA SER A 27 6.60 9.90 -3.75
C SER A 27 6.37 8.88 -4.85
N HIS A 28 7.29 7.92 -4.91
CA HIS A 28 7.11 6.66 -5.61
C HIS A 28 6.55 5.61 -4.65
N HIS A 29 5.53 4.90 -5.09
CA HIS A 29 4.80 3.92 -4.31
C HIS A 29 5.03 2.55 -4.93
N GLU A 30 5.43 1.57 -4.13
CA GLU A 30 5.42 0.16 -4.51
C GLU A 30 4.58 -0.61 -3.50
N ILE A 31 3.46 -1.18 -3.95
CA ILE A 31 2.57 -1.99 -3.13
C ILE A 31 2.61 -3.42 -3.66
N THR A 32 3.29 -4.28 -2.92
CA THR A 32 3.45 -5.70 -3.25
C THR A 32 2.50 -6.54 -2.43
N TYR A 33 1.71 -7.36 -3.11
CA TYR A 33 0.83 -8.35 -2.50
C TYR A 33 1.38 -9.73 -2.77
N SER A 34 1.38 -10.58 -1.75
CA SER A 34 1.72 -11.99 -1.90
C SER A 34 0.91 -12.86 -0.95
N GLY A 35 0.81 -14.14 -1.29
CA GLY A 35 0.10 -15.12 -0.49
C GLY A 35 -0.11 -16.41 -1.26
N ILE A 36 -0.88 -17.31 -0.66
CA ILE A 36 -1.29 -18.59 -1.24
C ILE A 36 -2.80 -18.55 -1.45
N ASN A 37 -3.26 -18.84 -2.67
CA ASN A 37 -4.68 -18.97 -2.93
C ASN A 37 -5.23 -20.19 -2.18
N VAL A 38 -6.24 -20.00 -1.33
CA VAL A 38 -6.95 -21.08 -0.63
C VAL A 38 -8.47 -20.91 -0.77
N SER A 39 -8.88 -20.35 -1.91
CA SER A 39 -10.28 -20.01 -2.17
C SER A 39 -11.11 -21.22 -2.62
N GLY A 40 -10.48 -22.35 -2.99
CA GLY A 40 -11.14 -23.51 -3.59
C GLY A 40 -11.53 -23.32 -5.05
N PHE A 41 -10.95 -22.31 -5.73
CA PHE A 41 -11.11 -22.04 -7.16
C PHE A 41 -9.94 -21.20 -7.69
N PRO A 42 -9.65 -21.25 -9.00
CA PRO A 42 -8.57 -20.46 -9.60
C PRO A 42 -8.87 -18.95 -9.54
N LEU A 43 -7.83 -18.13 -9.38
CA LEU A 43 -7.93 -16.67 -9.40
C LEU A 43 -7.36 -16.10 -10.70
N ASP A 44 -8.19 -15.40 -11.47
CA ASP A 44 -7.77 -14.74 -12.72
C ASP A 44 -7.19 -13.34 -12.51
N SER A 45 -7.64 -12.66 -11.45
CA SER A 45 -7.33 -11.26 -11.20
C SER A 45 -7.47 -10.87 -9.74
N LEU A 46 -6.81 -9.79 -9.34
CA LEU A 46 -7.00 -9.12 -8.06
C LEU A 46 -7.30 -7.65 -8.26
N VAL A 47 -7.92 -7.06 -7.24
CA VAL A 47 -8.49 -5.71 -7.30
C VAL A 47 -7.89 -4.86 -6.19
N TYR A 48 -7.51 -3.63 -6.52
CA TYR A 48 -6.98 -2.66 -5.58
C TYR A 48 -7.68 -1.31 -5.72
N TRP A 49 -8.08 -0.73 -4.59
CA TRP A 49 -8.59 0.63 -4.52
C TRP A 49 -7.44 1.59 -4.23
N LEU A 50 -7.28 2.56 -5.12
CA LEU A 50 -6.40 3.70 -4.91
C LEU A 50 -7.27 4.93 -4.60
N GLU A 51 -7.02 5.55 -3.45
CA GLU A 51 -7.72 6.74 -2.97
C GLU A 51 -6.72 7.79 -2.50
N THR A 52 -7.03 9.06 -2.75
CA THR A 52 -6.24 10.22 -2.33
C THR A 52 -7.15 11.42 -2.09
N ASP A 53 -6.72 12.37 -1.26
CA ASP A 53 -7.43 13.63 -1.04
C ASP A 53 -7.06 14.70 -2.10
N ASP A 54 -6.11 14.42 -3.00
CA ASP A 54 -5.77 15.27 -4.17
C ASP A 54 -6.24 14.61 -5.49
N PRO A 55 -7.47 14.87 -5.98
CA PRO A 55 -7.95 14.34 -7.25
C PRO A 55 -7.09 14.69 -8.47
N ALA A 56 -6.32 15.79 -8.41
CA ALA A 56 -5.48 16.18 -9.54
C ALA A 56 -4.30 15.21 -9.72
N SER A 57 -3.77 14.67 -8.62
CA SER A 57 -2.71 13.66 -8.60
C SER A 57 -3.08 12.38 -9.36
N MET A 58 -4.37 12.09 -9.46
CA MET A 58 -4.91 10.86 -10.05
C MET A 58 -5.08 10.93 -11.57
N ARG A 59 -4.91 12.08 -12.22
CA ARG A 59 -5.11 12.16 -13.68
C ARG A 59 -4.04 11.40 -14.46
N ASP A 60 -2.78 11.60 -14.08
CA ASP A 60 -1.61 11.13 -14.81
C ASP A 60 -0.73 10.22 -13.94
N LEU A 61 -1.34 9.21 -13.32
CA LEU A 61 -0.59 8.20 -12.58
C LEU A 61 0.33 7.44 -13.53
N ASN A 62 1.63 7.53 -13.28
CA ASN A 62 2.64 6.68 -13.91
C ASN A 62 2.53 5.25 -13.35
N LEU A 63 1.44 4.55 -13.67
CA LEU A 63 1.08 3.26 -13.09
C LEU A 63 1.72 2.10 -13.87
N ALA A 64 2.42 1.24 -13.15
CA ALA A 64 2.86 -0.07 -13.63
C ALA A 64 2.31 -1.17 -12.71
N VAL A 65 2.04 -2.34 -13.28
CA VAL A 65 1.67 -3.54 -12.53
C VAL A 65 2.47 -4.71 -13.06
N TYR A 66 3.20 -5.39 -12.19
CA TYR A 66 4.10 -6.48 -12.57
C TYR A 66 4.05 -7.65 -11.60
N GLY A 67 4.39 -8.83 -12.10
CA GLY A 67 4.42 -10.08 -11.33
C GLY A 67 5.76 -10.35 -10.63
N LYS A 68 5.87 -11.56 -10.08
CA LYS A 68 7.05 -12.07 -9.37
C LYS A 68 8.37 -11.94 -10.13
N ASN A 69 8.35 -11.97 -11.46
CA ASN A 69 9.56 -11.93 -12.28
C ASN A 69 9.76 -10.56 -12.95
N ASN A 70 9.19 -9.51 -12.37
CA ASN A 70 9.15 -8.15 -12.93
C ASN A 70 8.53 -8.14 -14.34
N ASP A 71 7.58 -9.04 -14.55
CA ASP A 71 6.96 -9.26 -15.83
C ASP A 71 5.63 -8.49 -15.87
N ASP A 72 5.46 -7.62 -16.86
CA ASP A 72 4.28 -6.75 -16.94
C ASP A 72 2.99 -7.56 -16.93
N LEU A 73 2.06 -7.15 -16.08
CA LEU A 73 0.72 -7.71 -15.99
C LEU A 73 -0.25 -6.79 -16.73
N ARG A 74 -1.24 -7.39 -17.40
CA ARG A 74 -2.36 -6.63 -17.93
C ARG A 74 -3.17 -6.09 -16.75
N TYR A 75 -3.60 -4.84 -16.83
CA TYR A 75 -4.51 -4.27 -15.84
C TYR A 75 -5.55 -3.34 -16.50
N THR A 76 -6.64 -3.10 -15.79
CA THR A 76 -7.61 -2.04 -16.12
C THR A 76 -7.68 -1.04 -14.97
N ILE A 77 -8.05 0.20 -15.29
CA ILE A 77 -8.31 1.25 -14.31
C ILE A 77 -9.74 1.75 -14.54
N ASP A 78 -10.62 1.52 -13.56
CA ASP A 78 -11.93 2.14 -13.54
C ASP A 78 -11.91 3.37 -12.63
N THR A 79 -12.34 4.52 -13.15
CA THR A 79 -12.42 5.75 -12.35
C THR A 79 -13.83 5.89 -11.80
N TYR A 80 -13.97 5.67 -10.48
CA TYR A 80 -15.27 5.74 -9.80
C TYR A 80 -15.58 7.17 -9.37
N LEU A 81 -14.59 7.86 -8.82
CA LEU A 81 -14.60 9.29 -8.51
C LEU A 81 -13.25 9.91 -8.92
N PRO A 82 -13.15 11.24 -9.10
CA PRO A 82 -11.88 11.89 -9.43
C PRO A 82 -10.71 11.51 -8.50
N ALA A 83 -10.99 11.31 -7.21
CA ALA A 83 -10.01 10.94 -6.19
C ALA A 83 -9.89 9.42 -5.92
N ARG A 84 -10.65 8.57 -6.66
CA ARG A 84 -10.76 7.13 -6.38
C ARG A 84 -10.75 6.30 -7.65
N LYS A 85 -9.75 5.44 -7.76
CA LYS A 85 -9.59 4.48 -8.86
C LYS A 85 -9.65 3.04 -8.36
N LEU A 86 -10.20 2.19 -9.21
CA LEU A 86 -10.16 0.75 -9.06
C LEU A 86 -9.18 0.18 -10.09
N ILE A 87 -8.13 -0.47 -9.61
CA ILE A 87 -7.15 -1.15 -10.45
C ILE A 87 -7.48 -2.64 -10.40
N THR A 88 -7.72 -3.26 -11.56
CA THR A 88 -7.86 -4.72 -11.67
C THR A 88 -6.64 -5.27 -12.39
N ALA A 89 -5.81 -6.03 -11.68
CA ALA A 89 -4.61 -6.68 -12.20
C ALA A 89 -4.94 -8.12 -12.60
N PHE A 90 -4.61 -8.51 -13.83
CA PHE A 90 -4.85 -9.86 -14.35
C PHE A 90 -3.58 -10.68 -14.31
N PHE A 91 -3.66 -11.87 -13.73
CA PHE A 91 -2.56 -12.82 -13.79
C PHE A 91 -2.41 -13.36 -15.22
N LYS A 92 -1.18 -13.64 -15.65
CA LYS A 92 -0.91 -14.23 -16.97
C LYS A 92 -1.51 -15.62 -17.15
N LYS A 93 -1.63 -16.34 -16.03
CA LYS A 93 -2.33 -17.61 -15.88
C LYS A 93 -3.12 -17.56 -14.58
N PRO A 94 -4.28 -18.22 -14.50
CA PRO A 94 -5.00 -18.32 -13.24
C PRO A 94 -4.08 -18.87 -12.14
N VAL A 95 -4.19 -18.32 -10.93
CA VAL A 95 -3.51 -18.85 -9.75
C VAL A 95 -4.40 -19.94 -9.17
N GLU A 96 -3.98 -21.19 -9.29
CA GLU A 96 -4.76 -22.34 -8.84
C GLU A 96 -4.87 -22.40 -7.31
N ASP A 97 -5.79 -23.23 -6.80
CA ASP A 97 -5.89 -23.45 -5.35
C ASP A 97 -4.61 -24.12 -4.82
N GLY A 98 -4.04 -23.57 -3.74
CA GLY A 98 -2.75 -23.94 -3.18
C GLY A 98 -1.54 -23.28 -3.85
N GLU A 99 -1.71 -22.52 -4.93
CA GLU A 99 -0.60 -21.82 -5.58
C GLU A 99 -0.30 -20.45 -4.95
N SER A 100 1.00 -20.11 -4.91
CA SER A 100 1.45 -18.80 -4.46
C SER A 100 1.30 -17.75 -5.57
N PHE A 101 0.95 -16.53 -5.20
CA PHE A 101 0.99 -15.37 -6.08
C PHE A 101 1.89 -14.27 -5.51
N LEU A 102 2.39 -13.42 -6.41
CA LEU A 102 3.00 -12.15 -6.08
C LEU A 102 2.74 -11.18 -7.23
N TYR A 103 2.24 -10.00 -6.91
CA TYR A 103 2.20 -8.89 -7.84
C TYR A 103 2.45 -7.57 -7.12
N THR A 104 2.93 -6.60 -7.86
CA THR A 104 3.24 -5.27 -7.37
C THR A 104 2.53 -4.23 -8.21
N ILE A 105 1.94 -3.24 -7.54
CA ILE A 105 1.44 -2.01 -8.15
C ILE A 105 2.45 -0.91 -7.84
N SER A 106 2.92 -0.24 -8.87
CA SER A 106 3.90 0.84 -8.78
C SER A 106 3.33 2.11 -9.40
N TYR A 107 3.43 3.24 -8.70
CA TYR A 107 3.00 4.55 -9.22
C TYR A 107 3.68 5.71 -8.52
N ASP A 108 3.72 6.85 -9.21
CA ASP A 108 4.14 8.13 -8.64
C ASP A 108 2.91 8.98 -8.30
N ALA A 109 2.93 9.61 -7.12
CA ALA A 109 1.89 10.55 -6.71
C ALA A 109 2.47 11.71 -5.88
N PRO A 110 2.01 12.96 -6.07
CA PRO A 110 2.26 14.04 -5.12
C PRO A 110 1.45 13.84 -3.82
N GLU A 111 2.15 13.75 -2.69
CA GLU A 111 1.56 13.60 -1.35
C GLU A 111 1.64 14.92 -0.58
N ARG A 112 0.89 15.92 -1.04
CA ARG A 112 0.97 17.30 -0.53
C ARG A 112 0.57 17.44 0.93
N ASP A 113 -0.40 16.63 1.35
CA ASP A 113 -0.87 16.56 2.74
C ASP A 113 -0.01 15.62 3.61
N ARG A 114 1.05 15.06 3.02
CA ARG A 114 2.11 14.29 3.69
C ARG A 114 1.61 13.08 4.46
N TYR A 115 0.65 12.37 3.89
CA TYR A 115 0.23 11.10 4.43
C TYR A 115 -0.11 10.12 3.31
N PHE A 116 -0.03 8.83 3.63
CA PHE A 116 -0.51 7.75 2.78
C PHE A 116 -1.47 6.88 3.58
N GLN A 117 -2.52 6.37 2.92
CA GLN A 117 -3.48 5.46 3.54
C GLN A 117 -3.54 4.12 2.84
N TYR A 118 -3.62 3.07 3.64
CA TYR A 118 -3.88 1.72 3.18
C TYR A 118 -5.04 1.10 3.94
N TYR A 119 -6.01 0.54 3.20
CA TYR A 119 -7.13 -0.20 3.75
C TYR A 119 -6.85 -1.70 3.77
N CYS A 120 -6.89 -2.31 4.96
CA CYS A 120 -6.75 -3.75 5.14
C CYS A 120 -8.04 -4.47 4.76
N SER A 121 -8.15 -4.89 3.50
CA SER A 121 -9.32 -5.60 2.98
C SER A 121 -9.35 -7.10 3.29
N GLU A 122 -8.25 -7.68 3.79
CA GLU A 122 -8.15 -9.12 4.01
C GLU A 122 -7.93 -9.48 5.48
N ARG A 123 -8.39 -10.67 5.87
CA ARG A 123 -8.15 -11.24 7.20
C ARG A 123 -6.74 -11.81 7.29
N ASN A 124 -6.16 -11.80 8.49
CA ASN A 124 -4.81 -12.33 8.77
C ASN A 124 -3.70 -11.69 7.91
N GLN A 125 -3.92 -10.45 7.46
CA GLN A 125 -2.95 -9.73 6.66
C GLN A 125 -1.76 -9.33 7.53
N ARG A 126 -0.57 -9.78 7.13
CA ARG A 126 0.69 -9.20 7.60
C ARG A 126 1.01 -7.98 6.76
N LEU A 127 1.28 -6.85 7.41
CA LEU A 127 1.49 -5.59 6.75
C LEU A 127 2.86 -5.02 7.14
N LYS A 128 3.67 -4.69 6.13
CA LYS A 128 4.93 -3.99 6.32
C LYS A 128 4.90 -2.68 5.54
N PHE A 129 5.19 -1.58 6.22
CA PHE A 129 5.43 -0.29 5.59
C PHE A 129 6.91 0.05 5.68
N ALA A 130 7.47 0.55 4.60
CA ALA A 130 8.76 1.20 4.54
C ALA A 130 8.57 2.58 3.92
N PHE A 131 9.13 3.60 4.56
CA PHE A 131 9.14 4.97 4.04
C PHE A 131 10.58 5.45 3.95
N ASP A 132 11.08 5.60 2.72
CA ASP A 132 12.38 6.13 2.38
C ASP A 132 12.27 7.66 2.21
N PHE A 133 12.93 8.43 3.07
CA PHE A 133 12.86 9.89 3.06
C PHE A 133 14.24 10.55 3.26
N PRO A 134 14.44 11.80 2.79
CA PRO A 134 15.64 12.57 3.08
C PRO A 134 15.90 12.71 4.59
N ASP A 135 17.13 12.49 5.04
CA ASP A 135 17.48 12.61 6.48
C ASP A 135 17.21 14.03 7.03
N SER A 136 17.14 15.05 6.18
CA SER A 136 16.73 16.43 6.52
C SER A 136 15.32 16.51 7.12
N MET A 137 14.44 15.57 6.77
CA MET A 137 13.08 15.50 7.31
C MET A 137 13.06 14.87 8.72
N ARG A 138 14.12 14.18 9.14
CA ARG A 138 14.20 13.60 10.49
C ARG A 138 14.34 14.68 11.57
N ARG A 139 13.36 14.85 12.46
CA ARG A 139 13.48 15.67 13.70
C ARG A 139 12.73 15.05 14.89
N PRO A 140 13.15 15.29 16.15
CA PRO A 140 12.52 14.71 17.33
C PRO A 140 11.02 14.99 17.42
N MET A 141 10.31 14.11 18.15
CA MET A 141 8.84 14.05 18.32
C MET A 141 8.15 15.41 18.57
N ASP A 142 8.84 16.36 19.21
CA ASP A 142 8.30 17.69 19.52
C ASP A 142 8.07 18.56 18.27
N SER A 143 8.65 18.17 17.14
CA SER A 143 8.27 18.63 15.81
C SER A 143 7.74 17.42 15.04
N PHE A 144 6.51 17.47 14.54
CA PHE A 144 5.79 16.43 13.78
C PHE A 144 6.48 15.93 12.48
N LYS A 145 7.81 15.95 12.40
CA LYS A 145 8.62 15.58 11.23
C LYS A 145 9.19 14.17 11.32
N THR A 146 9.05 13.48 12.44
CA THR A 146 9.29 12.02 12.46
C THR A 146 8.04 11.34 11.91
N PRO A 147 8.15 10.48 10.89
CA PRO A 147 7.02 9.75 10.38
C PRO A 147 6.37 8.87 11.46
N PHE A 148 5.05 8.78 11.48
CA PHE A 148 4.30 7.92 12.40
C PHE A 148 3.09 7.28 11.70
N ALA A 149 2.57 6.19 12.27
CA ALA A 149 1.35 5.54 11.80
C ALA A 149 0.20 5.75 12.79
N VAL A 150 -1.02 5.86 12.28
CA VAL A 150 -2.25 5.79 13.08
C VAL A 150 -3.18 4.73 12.51
N LYS A 151 -3.87 4.02 13.40
CA LYS A 151 -4.84 2.97 13.06
C LYS A 151 -6.26 3.51 13.19
N LEU A 152 -7.03 3.40 12.12
CA LEU A 152 -8.38 3.95 12.00
C LEU A 152 -9.39 2.84 11.68
N ARG A 153 -10.66 3.04 12.04
CA ARG A 153 -11.79 2.26 11.52
C ARG A 153 -12.84 3.23 11.01
N GLY A 154 -12.96 3.33 9.69
CA GLY A 154 -13.72 4.41 9.07
C GLY A 154 -13.04 5.77 9.32
N LYS A 155 -13.81 6.74 9.83
CA LYS A 155 -13.29 8.07 10.20
C LYS A 155 -12.76 8.15 11.64
N ASP A 156 -13.01 7.12 12.44
CA ASP A 156 -12.66 7.13 13.86
C ASP A 156 -11.21 6.67 14.06
N ILE A 157 -10.45 7.47 14.81
CA ILE A 157 -9.12 7.09 15.30
C ILE A 157 -9.35 6.11 16.45
N LEU A 158 -8.91 4.87 16.27
CA LEU A 158 -9.09 3.82 17.28
C LEU A 158 -7.93 3.76 18.27
N ASP A 159 -6.76 4.19 17.85
CA ASP A 159 -5.58 4.31 18.71
C ASP A 159 -5.10 5.77 18.65
N PRO A 160 -5.38 6.60 19.68
CA PRO A 160 -4.97 7.99 19.67
C PRO A 160 -3.44 8.13 19.77
N GLU A 161 -2.73 7.06 20.15
CA GLU A 161 -1.28 7.05 20.25
C GLU A 161 -0.62 6.79 18.88
N PRO A 162 0.33 7.65 18.47
CA PRO A 162 1.09 7.42 17.26
C PRO A 162 1.98 6.18 17.40
N ILE A 163 1.94 5.32 16.39
CA ILE A 163 2.82 4.16 16.29
C ILE A 163 4.10 4.61 15.60
N PHE A 164 5.21 4.64 16.33
CA PHE A 164 6.50 5.08 15.80
C PHE A 164 7.25 3.94 15.08
N PRO A 165 7.97 4.26 13.98
CA PRO A 165 8.73 3.28 13.22
C PRO A 165 10.07 2.95 13.88
N SER A 166 10.68 1.83 13.48
CA SER A 166 12.13 1.72 13.53
C SER A 166 12.74 2.56 12.41
N ILE A 167 13.75 3.36 12.70
CA ILE A 167 14.40 4.23 11.70
C ILE A 167 15.86 3.85 11.55
N GLU A 168 16.23 3.48 10.33
CA GLU A 168 17.62 3.19 9.95
C GLU A 168 18.12 4.27 8.98
N LYS A 169 19.36 4.72 9.18
CA LYS A 169 19.99 5.70 8.30
C LYS A 169 20.81 4.98 7.23
N SER A 170 20.64 5.38 5.97
CA SER A 170 21.40 4.91 4.82
C SER A 170 21.89 6.10 3.99
N GLY A 171 23.12 6.54 4.26
CA GLY A 171 23.71 7.71 3.62
C GLY A 171 22.93 9.00 3.90
N ALA A 172 22.41 9.64 2.85
CA ALA A 172 21.59 10.86 2.93
C ALA A 172 20.09 10.59 3.13
N LYS A 173 19.69 9.31 3.14
CA LYS A 173 18.31 8.88 3.35
C LYS A 173 18.14 8.20 4.70
N SER A 174 16.93 8.24 5.22
CA SER A 174 16.46 7.44 6.34
C SER A 174 15.31 6.56 5.87
N VAL A 175 15.18 5.38 6.46
CA VAL A 175 14.09 4.45 6.19
C VAL A 175 13.33 4.21 7.49
N ALA A 176 12.08 4.65 7.53
CA ALA A 176 11.15 4.33 8.62
C ALA A 176 10.40 3.04 8.28
N THR A 177 10.39 2.07 9.20
CA THR A 177 9.71 0.79 9.01
C THR A 177 8.68 0.54 10.10
N TRP A 178 7.48 0.12 9.69
CA TRP A 178 6.44 -0.44 10.56
C TRP A 178 6.12 -1.86 10.11
N SER A 179 5.89 -2.75 11.08
CA SER A 179 5.47 -4.13 10.84
C SER A 179 4.27 -4.45 11.72
N PHE A 180 3.23 -5.01 11.12
CA PHE A 180 2.00 -5.43 11.79
C PHE A 180 1.75 -6.90 11.42
N ASP A 181 1.93 -7.80 12.39
CA ASP A 181 1.71 -9.24 12.17
C ASP A 181 0.24 -9.62 12.02
N ASP A 182 -0.65 -8.81 12.60
CA ASP A 182 -2.09 -8.81 12.35
C ASP A 182 -2.56 -7.36 12.17
N ALA A 183 -2.67 -6.93 10.92
CA ALA A 183 -3.17 -5.60 10.60
C ALA A 183 -4.66 -5.44 10.98
N GLY A 184 -5.40 -6.55 11.07
CA GLY A 184 -6.82 -6.57 11.33
C GLY A 184 -7.64 -6.19 10.09
N PHE A 185 -8.67 -6.98 9.81
CA PHE A 185 -9.61 -6.72 8.73
C PHE A 185 -10.44 -5.44 8.98
N GLY A 186 -10.59 -4.61 7.95
CA GLY A 186 -11.43 -3.41 7.95
C GLY A 186 -10.80 -2.18 8.61
N PHE A 187 -9.53 -2.24 8.98
CA PHE A 187 -8.78 -1.09 9.48
C PHE A 187 -8.11 -0.32 8.33
N ILE A 188 -7.92 0.98 8.56
CA ILE A 188 -7.09 1.84 7.71
C ILE A 188 -5.83 2.18 8.49
N TYR A 189 -4.67 1.98 7.87
CA TYR A 189 -3.39 2.46 8.37
C TYR A 189 -3.02 3.72 7.62
N ARG A 190 -2.84 4.82 8.36
CA ARG A 190 -2.38 6.09 7.81
C ARG A 190 -0.96 6.37 8.29
N ILE A 191 0.00 6.45 7.38
CA ILE A 191 1.35 6.92 7.65
C ILE A 191 1.38 8.43 7.40
N GLN A 192 1.93 9.23 8.32
CA GLN A 192 2.02 10.70 8.23
C GLN A 192 3.48 11.15 8.43
N TRP A 193 3.93 12.23 7.76
CA TRP A 193 5.30 12.75 7.82
C TRP A 193 5.45 14.26 7.52
#